data_AF-A0A9N8MG80-F1
#
_entry.id   AF-A0A9N8MG80-F1
#
_cell.length_a   1.000
_cell.length_b   1.000
_cell.length_c   1.000
_cell.angle_alpha   90.00
_cell.angle_beta   90.00
_cell.angle_gamma   90.00
#
_symmetry.space_group_name_H-M   'P 1'
#
loop_
_entity.id
_entity.type
_entity.pdbx_description
1 polymer ?
#
loop_
_entity_poly.entity_id
_entity_poly.type
_entity_poly.pdbx_seq_one_letter_code
_entity_poly.pdbx_strand_id
1 'polypeptide(L)'
;MGENGENGGSGPQNGPGGLSNNPPEETTTAPNVPLPSKGYTPCNQLKNLTNKQPFKDKTTILKNNINTGTTEKGFVIHNDATTEFSPIINGNSEGELNYDSYTNQISEDLLYKTYGTAHNHLLNNPDHVGVFTDKDINNLLQWGLLETYANNPYRKNTPENSIVFVTTNIGFFALKITDLEKLRLFCIDFASWNVGEVKDFMDKKYKNIEQYNITHNSTHDQQITGFLRFIQDYNIGIEFYEGNKDTLGGWKKLTLKNNSNGTFGFTETPCPL
;
A
#
# COMPACT_ATOMS: atom_id res chain seq x y z
N MET A 1 -48.92 31.81 58.17
CA MET A 1 -48.62 32.22 59.56
C MET A 1 -47.10 32.12 59.74
N GLY A 2 -46.46 33.26 60.02
CA GLY A 2 -45.01 33.49 60.29
C GLY A 2 -44.15 33.55 59.03
N GLU A 3 -43.73 34.67 58.44
CA GLU A 3 -43.01 35.91 58.88
C GLU A 3 -41.56 35.75 59.35
N ASN A 4 -40.67 36.24 58.48
CA ASN A 4 -39.52 37.15 58.66
C ASN A 4 -38.25 36.74 59.41
N GLY A 5 -37.12 37.13 58.80
CA GLY A 5 -35.81 37.22 59.43
C GLY A 5 -34.67 37.58 58.46
N GLU A 6 -34.71 38.78 57.85
CA GLU A 6 -33.49 39.42 57.33
C GLU A 6 -32.60 39.85 58.49
N ASN A 7 -31.29 39.62 58.41
CA ASN A 7 -30.33 40.50 59.07
C ASN A 7 -28.97 40.43 58.37
N GLY A 8 -28.46 41.61 58.00
CA GLY A 8 -27.20 41.79 57.28
C GLY A 8 -25.97 41.81 58.18
N GLY A 9 -24.82 41.95 57.53
CA GLY A 9 -23.52 42.18 58.17
C GLY A 9 -22.49 42.58 57.13
N SER A 10 -22.07 43.85 57.17
CA SER A 10 -21.10 44.48 56.27
C SER A 10 -19.66 44.33 56.76
N GLY A 11 -18.72 44.13 55.81
CA GLY A 11 -17.31 44.56 55.88
C GLY A 11 -16.24 43.44 55.81
N PRO A 12 -14.94 43.75 55.53
CA PRO A 12 -14.35 44.78 54.69
C PRO A 12 -13.39 44.23 53.59
N GLN A 13 -13.00 45.09 52.64
CA GLN A 13 -11.94 44.88 51.64
C GLN A 13 -10.55 44.67 52.27
N ASN A 14 -9.76 43.73 51.73
CA ASN A 14 -8.29 43.77 51.52
C ASN A 14 -7.87 42.52 50.69
N GLY A 15 -7.26 42.68 49.52
CA GLY A 15 -6.57 41.59 48.79
C GLY A 15 -5.12 41.39 49.30
N PRO A 16 -4.20 40.72 48.57
CA PRO A 16 -4.32 39.74 47.49
C PRO A 16 -3.58 38.41 47.86
N GLY A 17 -3.85 37.31 47.16
CA GLY A 17 -3.06 36.08 47.34
C GLY A 17 -3.62 34.90 46.56
N GLY A 18 -2.99 34.61 45.43
CA GLY A 18 -3.35 33.46 44.60
C GLY A 18 -3.06 32.14 45.29
N LEU A 19 -3.84 31.12 44.95
CA LEU A 19 -3.39 29.73 44.84
C LEU A 19 -4.35 29.04 43.86
N SER A 20 -3.77 28.62 42.75
CA SER A 20 -4.38 27.83 41.69
C SER A 20 -4.79 26.46 42.23
N ASN A 21 -6.05 26.07 42.04
CA ASN A 21 -6.52 24.70 42.26
C ASN A 21 -6.88 24.11 40.88
N ASN A 22 -5.93 23.47 40.23
CA ASN A 22 -6.22 22.43 39.23
C ASN A 22 -5.98 21.06 39.88
N PRO A 23 -6.82 20.04 39.59
CA PRO A 23 -6.58 18.68 40.06
C PRO A 23 -5.31 18.10 39.45
N PRO A 24 -4.63 17.15 40.12
CA PRO A 24 -3.40 16.58 39.62
C PRO A 24 -3.66 15.71 38.38
N GLU A 25 -2.97 16.04 37.28
CA GLU A 25 -2.85 15.17 36.12
C GLU A 25 -2.11 13.89 36.50
N GLU A 26 -2.81 12.76 36.49
CA GLU A 26 -2.16 11.46 36.37
C GLU A 26 -1.54 11.37 34.98
N THR A 27 -0.23 11.60 34.91
CA THR A 27 0.58 11.37 33.72
C THR A 27 0.89 9.88 33.58
N THR A 28 -0.09 9.10 33.13
CA THR A 28 0.21 7.84 32.43
C THR A 28 0.61 8.21 31.01
N THR A 29 1.91 8.34 30.76
CA THR A 29 2.47 8.48 29.42
C THR A 29 2.23 7.19 28.63
N ALA A 30 1.09 7.13 27.94
CA ALA A 30 0.95 6.26 26.78
C ALA A 30 2.09 6.59 25.79
N PRO A 31 2.72 5.60 25.14
CA PRO A 31 3.72 5.86 24.13
C PRO A 31 3.11 6.75 23.05
N ASN A 32 3.77 7.88 22.81
CA ASN A 32 3.41 8.87 21.81
C ASN A 32 3.63 8.23 20.42
N VAL A 33 2.67 7.43 19.96
CA VAL A 33 2.61 7.00 18.56
C VAL A 33 2.32 8.27 17.76
N PRO A 34 3.17 8.66 16.78
CA PRO A 34 2.85 9.80 15.94
C PRO A 34 1.53 9.53 15.25
N LEU A 35 0.49 10.31 15.59
CA LEU A 35 -0.69 10.41 14.76
C LEU A 35 -0.22 10.86 13.37
N PRO A 36 -0.60 10.17 12.27
CA PRO A 36 -0.18 10.58 10.94
C PRO A 36 -0.76 11.98 10.66
N SER A 37 0.14 12.95 10.66
CA SER A 37 -0.13 14.34 10.36
C SER A 37 -0.56 14.49 8.90
N LYS A 38 -1.38 15.52 8.63
CA LYS A 38 -1.64 16.05 7.28
C LYS A 38 -0.31 16.11 6.49
N GLY A 39 -0.12 15.23 5.49
CA GLY A 39 1.12 15.19 4.71
C GLY A 39 1.58 13.84 4.13
N TYR A 40 0.83 12.75 4.28
CA TYR A 40 1.19 11.46 3.68
C TYR A 40 0.85 11.42 2.19
N THR A 41 1.73 11.95 1.34
CA THR A 41 1.69 11.65 -0.09
C THR A 41 2.20 10.22 -0.33
N PRO A 42 1.79 9.53 -1.41
CA PRO A 42 2.38 8.25 -1.81
C PRO A 42 3.91 8.25 -1.78
N CYS A 43 4.53 9.33 -2.27
CA CYS A 43 5.98 9.51 -2.25
C CYS A 43 6.58 9.52 -0.84
N ASN A 44 5.92 10.17 0.12
CA ASN A 44 6.38 10.18 1.51
C ASN A 44 6.31 8.79 2.13
N GLN A 45 5.25 8.02 1.85
CA GLN A 45 5.14 6.64 2.33
C GLN A 45 6.24 5.76 1.74
N LEU A 46 6.43 5.80 0.42
CA LEU A 46 7.47 5.05 -0.29
C LEU A 46 8.85 5.36 0.28
N LYS A 47 9.17 6.66 0.46
CA LYS A 47 10.42 7.12 1.07
C LYS A 47 10.58 6.58 2.49
N ASN A 48 9.57 6.72 3.34
CA ASN A 48 9.60 6.27 4.73
C ASN A 48 9.85 4.76 4.84
N LEU A 49 9.17 3.95 4.02
CA LEU A 49 9.38 2.50 3.99
C LEU A 49 10.80 2.15 3.55
N THR A 50 11.28 2.77 2.47
CA THR A 50 12.63 2.49 1.97
C THR A 50 13.75 2.97 2.87
N ASN A 51 13.48 3.84 3.85
CA ASN A 51 14.47 4.23 4.86
C ASN A 51 14.55 3.26 6.04
N LYS A 52 13.63 2.29 6.15
CA LYS A 52 13.64 1.29 7.21
C LYS A 52 14.58 0.14 6.85
N GLN A 53 15.58 -0.13 7.69
CA GLN A 53 16.51 -1.23 7.46
C GLN A 53 15.80 -2.61 7.31
N PRO A 54 14.80 -2.96 8.14
CA PRO A 54 14.08 -4.23 7.98
C PRO A 54 13.40 -4.38 6.61
N PHE A 55 12.89 -3.28 6.03
CA PHE A 55 12.30 -3.30 4.69
C PHE A 55 13.37 -3.57 3.63
N LYS A 56 14.53 -2.90 3.71
CA LYS A 56 15.67 -3.11 2.80
C LYS A 56 16.18 -4.54 2.87
N ASP A 57 16.32 -5.09 4.07
CA ASP A 57 16.82 -6.44 4.29
C ASP A 57 15.89 -7.46 3.63
N LYS A 58 14.59 -7.37 3.90
CA LYS A 58 13.59 -8.27 3.29
C LYS A 58 13.51 -8.09 1.78
N THR A 59 13.50 -6.86 1.27
CA THR A 59 13.50 -6.59 -0.17
C THR A 59 14.78 -7.08 -0.85
N THR A 60 15.92 -7.09 -0.15
CA THR A 60 17.15 -7.71 -0.66
C THR A 60 17.01 -9.23 -0.77
N ILE A 61 16.34 -9.89 0.19
CA ILE A 61 16.00 -11.32 0.07
C ILE A 61 15.13 -11.55 -1.18
N LEU A 62 14.12 -10.72 -1.40
CA LEU A 62 13.26 -10.78 -2.59
C LEU A 62 14.07 -10.62 -3.88
N LYS A 63 14.93 -9.61 -3.96
CA LYS A 63 15.82 -9.34 -5.11
C LYS A 63 16.71 -10.55 -5.42
N ASN A 64 17.33 -11.13 -4.40
CA ASN A 64 18.23 -12.27 -4.56
C ASN A 64 17.49 -13.55 -5.00
N ASN A 65 16.18 -13.64 -4.73
CA ASN A 65 15.35 -14.77 -5.12
C ASN A 65 14.93 -14.77 -6.60
N ILE A 66 15.03 -13.64 -7.31
CA ILE A 66 14.54 -13.50 -8.70
C ILE A 66 15.23 -14.48 -9.66
N ASN A 67 16.55 -14.62 -9.57
CA ASN A 67 17.35 -15.36 -10.55
C ASN A 67 17.54 -16.84 -10.16
N THR A 68 17.45 -17.17 -8.87
CA THR A 68 17.83 -18.47 -8.33
C THR A 68 16.68 -19.16 -7.58
N GLY A 69 15.57 -18.46 -7.35
CA GLY A 69 14.41 -18.99 -6.65
C GLY A 69 13.64 -20.01 -7.48
N THR A 70 13.01 -20.94 -6.78
CA THR A 70 12.06 -21.92 -7.34
C THR A 70 10.62 -21.59 -6.99
N THR A 71 10.40 -20.76 -5.96
CA THR A 71 9.11 -20.23 -5.55
C THR A 71 9.24 -18.74 -5.27
N GLU A 72 8.17 -17.98 -5.45
CA GLU A 72 8.11 -16.59 -5.02
C GLU A 72 8.35 -16.47 -3.51
N LYS A 73 8.78 -15.28 -3.08
CA LYS A 73 8.89 -14.90 -1.68
C LYS A 73 8.24 -13.54 -1.49
N GLY A 74 7.66 -13.33 -0.32
CA GLY A 74 7.01 -12.08 0.01
C GLY A 74 6.99 -11.81 1.50
N PHE A 75 6.48 -10.64 1.87
CA PHE A 75 6.20 -10.28 3.25
C PHE A 75 5.05 -9.28 3.32
N VAL A 76 4.38 -9.24 4.47
CA VAL A 76 3.29 -8.33 4.80
C VAL A 76 3.84 -7.14 5.58
N ILE A 77 3.23 -5.97 5.39
CA ILE A 77 3.60 -4.70 6.00
C ILE A 77 2.49 -4.26 6.96
N HIS A 78 2.88 -3.95 8.19
CA HIS A 78 1.99 -3.59 9.29
C HIS A 78 2.24 -2.17 9.77
N ASN A 79 1.18 -1.48 10.16
CA ASN A 79 1.24 -0.24 10.90
C ASN A 79 1.35 -0.53 12.41
N ASP A 80 2.39 -1.26 12.79
CA ASP A 80 2.66 -1.68 14.16
C ASP A 80 4.14 -1.54 14.49
N ALA A 81 4.50 -0.72 15.48
CA ALA A 81 5.90 -0.43 15.79
C ALA A 81 6.69 -1.65 16.31
N THR A 82 6.00 -2.66 16.85
CA THR A 82 6.65 -3.88 17.36
C THR A 82 6.83 -4.92 16.26
N THR A 83 5.89 -4.95 15.33
CA THR A 83 5.79 -5.99 14.30
C THR A 83 5.59 -5.35 12.93
N GLU A 84 6.43 -4.41 12.52
CA GLU A 84 6.22 -3.63 11.29
C GLU A 84 6.19 -4.47 10.00
N PHE A 85 6.82 -5.65 10.01
CA PHE A 85 6.93 -6.54 8.87
C PHE A 85 6.79 -8.00 9.30
N SER A 86 6.09 -8.81 8.51
CA SER A 86 6.03 -10.26 8.73
C SER A 86 7.40 -10.92 8.51
N PRO A 87 7.62 -12.16 8.99
CA PRO A 87 8.64 -13.04 8.43
C PRO A 87 8.50 -13.20 6.90
N ILE A 88 9.54 -13.70 6.23
CA ILE A 88 9.45 -14.03 4.80
C ILE A 88 8.48 -15.19 4.64
N ILE A 89 7.48 -14.99 3.80
CA ILE A 89 6.50 -15.97 3.36
C ILE A 89 7.05 -16.58 2.07
N ASN A 90 7.07 -17.91 1.99
CA ASN A 90 7.47 -18.64 0.79
C ASN A 90 6.23 -19.00 -0.02
N GLY A 91 6.37 -19.00 -1.34
CA GLY A 91 5.34 -19.49 -2.25
C GLY A 91 5.02 -20.97 -2.02
N ASN A 92 3.86 -21.37 -2.51
CA ASN A 92 3.34 -22.73 -2.46
C ASN A 92 4.10 -23.66 -3.44
N SER A 93 3.65 -24.90 -3.57
CA SER A 93 4.20 -25.89 -4.50
C SER A 93 4.07 -25.51 -5.98
N GLU A 94 3.17 -24.60 -6.31
CA GLU A 94 2.97 -24.06 -7.65
C GLU A 94 3.88 -22.84 -7.90
N GLY A 95 4.66 -22.44 -6.90
CA GLY A 95 5.59 -21.33 -6.97
C GLY A 95 4.98 -19.98 -6.60
N GLU A 96 3.69 -19.92 -6.26
CA GLU A 96 2.95 -18.67 -6.07
C GLU A 96 2.81 -18.28 -4.59
N LEU A 97 2.79 -16.99 -4.30
CA LEU A 97 2.54 -16.51 -2.95
C LEU A 97 1.09 -16.62 -2.52
N ASN A 98 0.91 -17.07 -1.27
CA ASN A 98 -0.36 -17.01 -0.58
C ASN A 98 -0.18 -16.38 0.82
N TYR A 99 -0.64 -15.14 0.96
CA TYR A 99 -0.58 -14.39 2.21
C TYR A 99 -1.57 -14.91 3.27
N ASP A 100 -2.62 -15.64 2.88
CA ASP A 100 -3.64 -16.18 3.79
C ASP A 100 -3.03 -17.11 4.84
N SER A 101 -1.97 -17.84 4.46
CA SER A 101 -1.24 -18.71 5.38
C SER A 101 -0.71 -17.94 6.60
N TYR A 102 -0.30 -16.68 6.42
CA TYR A 102 0.19 -15.81 7.48
C TYR A 102 -0.93 -15.01 8.14
N THR A 103 -1.83 -14.41 7.35
CA THR A 103 -2.89 -13.54 7.88
C THR A 103 -3.91 -14.30 8.74
N ASN A 104 -4.10 -15.60 8.51
CA ASN A 104 -4.93 -16.46 9.36
C ASN A 104 -4.27 -16.86 10.70
N GLN A 105 -2.98 -16.57 10.90
CA GLN A 105 -2.22 -16.94 12.11
C GLN A 105 -1.97 -15.77 13.05
N ILE A 106 -2.10 -14.54 12.56
CA ILE A 106 -1.91 -13.32 13.37
C ILE A 106 -3.17 -12.95 14.14
N SER A 107 -3.02 -12.13 15.17
CA SER A 107 -4.17 -11.58 15.89
C SER A 107 -5.00 -10.69 14.95
N GLU A 108 -6.30 -10.60 15.24
CA GLU A 108 -7.20 -9.68 14.52
C GLU A 108 -6.71 -8.23 14.60
N ASP A 109 -6.19 -7.80 15.75
CA ASP A 109 -5.59 -6.48 15.93
C ASP A 109 -4.43 -6.22 14.95
N LEU A 110 -3.52 -7.19 14.79
CA LEU A 110 -2.40 -7.05 13.86
C LEU A 110 -2.87 -7.14 12.40
N LEU A 111 -3.88 -7.97 12.12
CA LEU A 111 -4.53 -8.01 10.80
C LEU A 111 -5.09 -6.64 10.44
N TYR A 112 -5.85 -5.98 11.31
CA TYR A 112 -6.40 -4.66 11.04
C TYR A 112 -5.36 -3.55 10.86
N LYS A 113 -4.11 -3.77 11.30
CA LYS A 113 -2.96 -2.89 11.04
C LYS A 113 -2.21 -3.23 9.74
N THR A 114 -2.56 -4.32 9.06
CA THR A 114 -1.96 -4.69 7.77
C THR A 114 -2.39 -3.67 6.70
N TYR A 115 -1.45 -3.15 5.93
CA TYR A 115 -1.75 -2.20 4.85
C TYR A 115 -1.00 -2.48 3.54
N GLY A 116 -0.22 -3.54 3.46
CA GLY A 116 0.47 -3.80 2.21
C GLY A 116 1.30 -5.06 2.19
N THR A 117 1.83 -5.33 1.02
CA THR A 117 2.68 -6.49 0.75
C THR A 117 3.84 -6.13 -0.15
N ALA A 118 4.87 -6.95 -0.11
CA ALA A 118 5.95 -6.95 -1.08
C ALA A 118 6.25 -8.39 -1.51
N HIS A 119 6.58 -8.59 -2.78
CA HIS A 119 7.04 -9.88 -3.30
C HIS A 119 8.01 -9.75 -4.47
N ASN A 120 8.54 -10.89 -4.91
CA ASN A 120 9.34 -10.98 -6.13
C ASN A 120 8.66 -11.82 -7.20
N HIS A 121 8.87 -11.46 -8.45
CA HIS A 121 8.61 -12.31 -9.59
C HIS A 121 9.89 -13.06 -9.99
N LEU A 122 9.77 -14.37 -10.18
CA LEU A 122 10.87 -15.23 -10.65
C LEU A 122 11.16 -15.05 -12.14
N LEU A 123 12.44 -14.93 -12.51
CA LEU A 123 12.88 -14.77 -13.91
C LEU A 123 12.60 -16.02 -14.78
N ASN A 124 12.67 -17.20 -14.17
CA ASN A 124 12.49 -18.48 -14.86
C ASN A 124 11.02 -18.91 -15.00
N ASN A 125 10.07 -18.13 -14.46
CA ASN A 125 8.65 -18.41 -14.61
C ASN A 125 8.08 -17.58 -15.78
N PRO A 126 7.69 -18.21 -16.91
CA PRO A 126 7.16 -17.49 -18.08
C PRO A 126 5.79 -16.83 -17.84
N ASP A 127 5.07 -17.24 -16.78
CA ASP A 127 3.81 -16.62 -16.38
C ASP A 127 4.00 -15.35 -15.57
N HIS A 128 5.20 -15.15 -15.00
CA HIS A 128 5.52 -13.90 -14.34
C HIS A 128 5.92 -12.82 -15.36
N VAL A 129 5.34 -11.65 -15.22
CA VAL A 129 5.72 -10.47 -16.00
C VAL A 129 6.72 -9.62 -15.21
N GLY A 130 7.45 -8.75 -15.88
CA GLY A 130 8.42 -7.84 -15.28
C GLY A 130 7.81 -6.68 -14.48
N VAL A 131 6.49 -6.55 -14.45
CA VAL A 131 5.71 -5.57 -13.67
C VAL A 131 4.64 -6.32 -12.84
N PHE A 132 3.48 -5.73 -12.59
CA PHE A 132 2.39 -6.36 -11.82
C PHE A 132 1.54 -7.32 -12.64
N THR A 133 0.99 -8.32 -11.97
CA THR A 133 -0.04 -9.26 -12.44
C THR A 133 -1.42 -8.86 -11.93
N ASP A 134 -2.47 -9.54 -12.39
CA ASP A 134 -3.84 -9.41 -11.88
C ASP A 134 -3.94 -9.77 -10.38
N LYS A 135 -3.17 -10.76 -9.92
CA LYS A 135 -3.10 -11.15 -8.49
C LYS A 135 -2.63 -10.01 -7.61
N ASP A 136 -1.70 -9.18 -8.11
CA ASP A 136 -1.17 -8.04 -7.35
C ASP A 136 -2.22 -6.93 -7.17
N ILE A 137 -3.08 -6.74 -8.17
CA ILE A 137 -4.19 -5.78 -8.12
C ILE A 137 -5.23 -6.26 -7.11
N ASN A 138 -5.52 -7.56 -7.06
CA ASN A 138 -6.43 -8.14 -6.06
C ASN A 138 -5.87 -8.00 -4.63
N ASN A 139 -4.57 -8.25 -4.44
CA ASN A 139 -3.91 -8.00 -3.15
C ASN A 139 -4.03 -6.53 -2.73
N LEU A 140 -3.82 -5.59 -3.66
CA LEU A 140 -3.99 -4.17 -3.38
C LEU A 140 -5.43 -3.83 -2.96
N LEU A 141 -6.43 -4.38 -3.66
CA LEU A 141 -7.84 -4.21 -3.29
C LEU A 141 -8.11 -4.75 -1.89
N GLN A 142 -7.63 -5.94 -1.55
CA GLN A 142 -7.81 -6.55 -0.24
C GLN A 142 -7.33 -5.61 0.88
N TRP A 143 -6.14 -5.00 0.71
CA TRP A 143 -5.62 -4.04 1.68
C TRP A 143 -6.45 -2.75 1.74
N GLY A 144 -6.92 -2.25 0.60
CA GLY A 144 -7.82 -1.10 0.53
C GLY A 144 -9.14 -1.33 1.25
N LEU A 145 -9.74 -2.52 1.08
CA LEU A 145 -10.95 -2.92 1.77
C LEU A 145 -10.73 -3.09 3.27
N LEU A 146 -9.60 -3.69 3.67
CA LEU A 146 -9.27 -3.86 5.09
C LEU A 146 -9.05 -2.52 5.80
N GLU A 147 -8.36 -1.58 5.16
CA GLU A 147 -8.11 -0.22 5.68
C GLU A 147 -9.40 0.59 5.83
N THR A 148 -10.42 0.32 5.01
CA THR A 148 -11.71 1.02 5.02
C THR A 148 -12.85 0.22 5.65
N TYR A 149 -12.55 -0.97 6.18
CA TYR A 149 -13.56 -1.87 6.72
C TYR A 149 -14.23 -1.28 7.97
N ALA A 150 -15.56 -1.37 8.04
CA ALA A 150 -16.35 -0.71 9.07
C ALA A 150 -15.95 -1.12 10.51
N ASN A 151 -15.54 -2.39 10.69
CA ASN A 151 -15.14 -2.95 11.97
C ASN A 151 -13.64 -2.81 12.27
N ASN A 152 -12.84 -2.27 11.33
CA ASN A 152 -11.44 -2.01 11.61
C ASN A 152 -11.34 -0.83 12.61
N PRO A 153 -10.76 -1.01 13.82
CA PRO A 153 -10.62 0.07 14.80
C PRO A 153 -9.69 1.20 14.33
N TYR A 154 -8.84 0.94 13.33
CA TYR A 154 -7.92 1.88 12.70
C TYR A 154 -8.44 2.40 11.35
N ARG A 155 -9.74 2.19 11.05
CA ARG A 155 -10.31 2.48 9.73
C ARG A 155 -10.03 3.90 9.26
N LYS A 156 -9.84 4.01 7.96
CA LYS A 156 -9.85 5.27 7.20
C LYS A 156 -11.11 5.34 6.35
N ASN A 157 -11.57 6.54 6.04
CA ASN A 157 -12.70 6.72 5.11
C ASN A 157 -12.27 6.46 3.65
N THR A 158 -10.99 6.58 3.36
CA THR A 158 -10.35 6.31 2.07
C THR A 158 -9.02 5.62 2.32
N PRO A 159 -8.56 4.68 1.47
CA PRO A 159 -7.25 4.07 1.65
C PRO A 159 -6.13 5.11 1.54
N GLU A 160 -5.35 5.27 2.61
CA GLU A 160 -4.20 6.17 2.65
C GLU A 160 -2.90 5.36 2.56
N ASN A 161 -2.87 4.17 3.15
CA ASN A 161 -1.66 3.37 3.35
C ASN A 161 -1.56 2.20 2.37
N SER A 162 -2.67 1.65 1.92
CA SER A 162 -2.74 0.49 1.02
C SER A 162 -1.71 0.54 -0.12
N ILE A 163 -0.80 -0.45 -0.18
CA ILE A 163 0.33 -0.51 -1.10
C ILE A 163 0.75 -1.95 -1.44
N VAL A 164 1.16 -2.20 -2.68
CA VAL A 164 1.81 -3.45 -3.09
C VAL A 164 3.13 -3.14 -3.76
N PHE A 165 4.20 -3.85 -3.38
CA PHE A 165 5.50 -3.78 -4.02
C PHE A 165 5.81 -5.06 -4.79
N VAL A 166 6.42 -4.93 -5.97
CA VAL A 166 6.98 -6.07 -6.68
C VAL A 166 8.43 -5.82 -7.07
N THR A 167 9.29 -6.81 -6.83
CA THR A 167 10.70 -6.79 -7.24
C THR A 167 10.89 -7.82 -8.35
N THR A 168 11.31 -7.37 -9.54
CA THR A 168 11.41 -8.23 -10.73
C THR A 168 12.82 -8.15 -11.33
N ASN A 169 13.10 -8.95 -12.37
CA ASN A 169 14.35 -8.87 -13.10
C ASN A 169 14.56 -7.47 -13.72
N ILE A 170 13.50 -6.82 -14.18
CA ILE A 170 13.58 -5.52 -14.86
C ILE A 170 13.46 -4.31 -13.94
N GLY A 171 12.91 -4.43 -12.72
CA GLY A 171 12.75 -3.26 -11.85
C GLY A 171 12.27 -3.55 -10.44
N PHE A 172 12.03 -2.47 -9.69
CA PHE A 172 11.42 -2.48 -8.38
C PHE A 172 10.26 -1.48 -8.39
N PHE A 173 9.06 -1.95 -8.08
CA PHE A 173 7.84 -1.27 -8.43
C PHE A 173 6.88 -1.19 -7.25
N ALA A 174 5.98 -0.20 -7.26
CA ALA A 174 4.90 -0.09 -6.28
C ALA A 174 3.57 0.36 -6.92
N LEU A 175 2.46 -0.18 -6.41
CA LEU A 175 1.10 0.28 -6.69
C LEU A 175 0.49 0.99 -5.48
N LYS A 176 -0.22 2.07 -5.72
CA LYS A 176 -0.99 2.80 -4.72
C LYS A 176 -2.42 3.02 -5.18
N ILE A 177 -3.38 2.89 -4.26
CA ILE A 177 -4.78 3.21 -4.53
C ILE A 177 -4.93 4.73 -4.57
N THR A 178 -5.61 5.23 -5.59
CA THR A 178 -6.10 6.61 -5.67
C THR A 178 -7.61 6.70 -5.62
N ASP A 179 -8.32 5.65 -6.04
CA ASP A 179 -9.77 5.55 -6.01
C ASP A 179 -10.16 4.09 -5.74
N LEU A 180 -10.59 3.82 -4.51
CA LEU A 180 -10.97 2.47 -4.08
C LEU A 180 -12.19 1.95 -4.83
N GLU A 181 -13.14 2.82 -5.18
CA GLU A 181 -14.37 2.41 -5.84
C GLU A 181 -14.07 1.92 -7.25
N LYS A 182 -13.24 2.67 -7.99
CA LYS A 182 -12.78 2.24 -9.32
C LYS A 182 -12.03 0.92 -9.28
N LEU A 183 -11.12 0.75 -8.31
CA LEU A 183 -10.38 -0.51 -8.15
C LEU A 183 -11.32 -1.67 -7.84
N ARG A 184 -12.28 -1.46 -6.93
CA ARG A 184 -13.29 -2.45 -6.57
C ARG A 184 -14.15 -2.85 -7.77
N LEU A 185 -14.66 -1.89 -8.53
CA LEU A 185 -15.47 -2.15 -9.73
C LEU A 185 -14.68 -2.93 -10.77
N PHE A 186 -13.43 -2.53 -11.03
CA PHE A 186 -12.54 -3.26 -11.92
C PHE A 186 -12.36 -4.72 -11.49
N CYS A 187 -12.05 -4.98 -10.21
CA CYS A 187 -11.88 -6.33 -9.70
C CYS A 187 -13.18 -7.15 -9.70
N ILE A 188 -14.34 -6.54 -9.45
CA ILE A 188 -15.65 -7.21 -9.56
C ILE A 188 -15.92 -7.62 -11.01
N ASP A 189 -15.70 -6.72 -11.96
CA ASP A 189 -15.88 -6.99 -13.38
C ASP A 189 -14.94 -8.12 -13.82
N PHE A 190 -13.67 -8.07 -13.42
CA PHE A 190 -12.69 -9.11 -13.74
C PHE A 190 -13.04 -10.46 -13.07
N ALA A 191 -13.50 -10.45 -11.81
CA ALA A 191 -13.92 -11.67 -11.11
C ALA A 191 -15.23 -12.27 -11.64
N SER A 192 -16.05 -11.47 -12.35
CA SER A 192 -17.28 -11.93 -12.98
C SER A 192 -17.04 -12.77 -14.24
N TRP A 193 -15.83 -12.70 -14.80
CA TRP A 193 -15.44 -13.45 -15.98
C TRP A 193 -15.21 -14.92 -15.66
N ASN A 194 -15.67 -15.79 -16.55
CA ASN A 194 -15.33 -17.20 -16.48
C ASN A 194 -13.85 -17.42 -16.88
N VAL A 195 -13.33 -18.62 -16.59
CA VAL A 195 -11.93 -18.97 -16.87
C VAL A 195 -11.56 -18.77 -18.35
N GLY A 196 -12.48 -19.03 -19.28
CA GLY A 196 -12.26 -18.83 -20.71
C GLY A 196 -12.14 -17.35 -21.08
N GLU A 197 -12.97 -16.50 -20.50
CA GLU A 197 -12.94 -15.04 -20.70
C GLU A 197 -11.65 -14.42 -20.15
N VAL A 198 -11.25 -14.81 -18.93
CA VAL A 198 -9.97 -14.37 -18.32
C VAL A 198 -8.80 -14.80 -19.21
N LYS A 199 -8.77 -16.06 -19.64
CA LYS A 199 -7.71 -16.57 -20.51
C LYS A 199 -7.66 -15.79 -21.83
N ASP A 200 -8.81 -15.58 -22.46
CA ASP A 200 -8.90 -14.83 -23.71
C ASP A 200 -8.44 -13.38 -23.54
N PHE A 201 -8.80 -12.72 -22.45
CA PHE A 201 -8.31 -11.38 -22.14
C PHE A 201 -6.78 -11.39 -21.96
N MET A 202 -6.26 -12.32 -21.16
CA MET A 202 -4.82 -12.42 -20.91
C MET A 202 -4.04 -12.65 -22.19
N ASP A 203 -4.50 -13.55 -23.07
CA ASP A 203 -3.78 -13.89 -24.31
C ASP A 203 -3.96 -12.84 -25.40
N LYS A 204 -5.18 -12.32 -25.59
CA LYS A 204 -5.53 -11.45 -26.72
C LYS A 204 -5.33 -9.97 -26.41
N LYS A 205 -5.30 -9.57 -25.13
CA LYS A 205 -5.16 -8.16 -24.71
C LYS A 205 -3.92 -7.92 -23.86
N TYR A 206 -3.79 -8.62 -22.72
CA TYR A 206 -2.72 -8.34 -21.75
C TYR A 206 -1.32 -8.70 -22.30
N LYS A 207 -1.16 -9.93 -22.78
CA LYS A 207 0.09 -10.48 -23.30
C LYS A 207 0.30 -10.23 -24.80
N ASN A 208 -0.71 -9.74 -25.53
CA ASN A 208 -0.61 -9.56 -26.98
C ASN A 208 0.31 -8.38 -27.36
N ILE A 209 1.25 -8.62 -28.28
CA ILE A 209 2.28 -7.64 -28.69
C ILE A 209 1.71 -6.39 -29.36
N GLU A 210 0.55 -6.48 -30.02
CA GLU A 210 -0.14 -5.37 -30.67
C GLU A 210 -1.07 -4.60 -29.72
N GLN A 211 -1.27 -5.11 -28.50
CA GLN A 211 -2.16 -4.52 -27.49
C GLN A 211 -1.33 -3.94 -26.33
N TYR A 212 -1.31 -4.59 -25.16
CA TYR A 212 -0.54 -4.12 -24.01
C TYR A 212 0.90 -4.67 -23.97
N ASN A 213 1.17 -5.82 -24.59
CA ASN A 213 2.50 -6.43 -24.63
C ASN A 213 3.17 -6.62 -23.26
N ILE A 214 2.38 -6.97 -22.24
CA ILE A 214 2.88 -7.22 -20.87
C ILE A 214 3.23 -8.72 -20.78
N THR A 215 4.44 -9.06 -21.22
CA THR A 215 4.95 -10.44 -21.24
C THR A 215 6.35 -10.53 -20.65
N HIS A 216 6.77 -11.72 -20.23
CA HIS A 216 8.12 -11.95 -19.69
C HIS A 216 9.24 -11.59 -20.68
N ASN A 217 8.99 -11.68 -22.00
CA ASN A 217 9.99 -11.38 -23.04
C ASN A 217 10.00 -9.93 -23.50
N SER A 218 9.01 -9.13 -23.09
CA SER A 218 8.91 -7.73 -23.48
C SER A 218 9.99 -6.90 -22.76
N THR A 219 10.48 -5.84 -23.42
CA THR A 219 11.44 -4.92 -22.80
C THR A 219 10.83 -4.19 -21.61
N HIS A 220 11.68 -3.63 -20.75
CA HIS A 220 11.27 -2.80 -19.62
C HIS A 220 10.21 -1.74 -20.03
N ASP A 221 10.53 -0.93 -21.04
CA ASP A 221 9.66 0.16 -21.48
C ASP A 221 8.35 -0.33 -22.09
N GLN A 222 8.37 -1.47 -22.79
CA GLN A 222 7.16 -2.09 -23.34
C GLN A 222 6.22 -2.52 -22.23
N GLN A 223 6.73 -3.17 -21.18
CA GLN A 223 5.91 -3.65 -20.07
C GLN A 223 5.35 -2.49 -19.25
N ILE A 224 6.16 -1.47 -18.94
CA ILE A 224 5.70 -0.28 -18.23
C ILE A 224 4.64 0.47 -19.03
N THR A 225 4.90 0.73 -20.31
CA THR A 225 3.96 1.43 -21.18
C THR A 225 2.67 0.63 -21.31
N GLY A 226 2.78 -0.67 -21.52
CA GLY A 226 1.65 -1.60 -21.58
C GLY A 226 0.78 -1.54 -20.34
N PHE A 227 1.41 -1.63 -19.17
CA PHE A 227 0.71 -1.63 -17.89
C PHE A 227 0.07 -0.27 -17.56
N LEU A 228 0.75 0.84 -17.87
CA LEU A 228 0.17 2.18 -17.74
C LEU A 228 -1.03 2.40 -18.66
N ARG A 229 -0.98 1.89 -19.90
CA ARG A 229 -2.14 1.90 -20.81
C ARG A 229 -3.28 1.09 -20.25
N PHE A 230 -3.00 -0.12 -19.75
CA PHE A 230 -4.00 -0.97 -19.13
C PHE A 230 -4.68 -0.28 -17.94
N ILE A 231 -3.92 0.34 -17.02
CA ILE A 231 -4.48 1.11 -15.90
C ILE A 231 -5.40 2.24 -16.39
N GLN A 232 -4.97 2.97 -17.42
CA GLN A 232 -5.70 4.11 -17.94
C GLN A 232 -6.97 3.71 -18.71
N ASP A 233 -6.87 2.72 -19.61
CA ASP A 233 -7.98 2.25 -20.44
C ASP A 233 -9.12 1.69 -19.57
N TYR A 234 -8.79 0.99 -18.49
CA TYR A 234 -9.75 0.44 -17.53
C TYR A 234 -10.07 1.40 -16.38
N ASN A 235 -9.42 2.57 -16.30
CA ASN A 235 -9.62 3.56 -15.25
C ASN A 235 -9.61 2.93 -13.85
N ILE A 236 -8.60 2.09 -13.55
CA ILE A 236 -8.57 1.19 -12.39
C ILE A 236 -8.48 1.95 -11.05
N GLY A 237 -8.09 3.23 -11.04
CA GLY A 237 -7.98 4.01 -9.79
C GLY A 237 -6.71 3.71 -9.00
N ILE A 238 -5.61 3.41 -9.70
CA ILE A 238 -4.30 3.15 -9.09
C ILE A 238 -3.20 4.01 -9.72
N GLU A 239 -2.17 4.30 -8.93
CA GLU A 239 -0.92 4.95 -9.37
C GLU A 239 0.22 3.93 -9.37
N PHE A 240 1.15 4.12 -10.31
CA PHE A 240 2.29 3.24 -10.54
C PHE A 240 3.60 3.98 -10.32
N TYR A 241 4.49 3.36 -9.53
CA TYR A 241 5.78 3.90 -9.16
C TYR A 241 6.89 2.89 -9.46
N GLU A 242 8.07 3.42 -9.75
CA GLU A 242 9.30 2.65 -9.90
C GLU A 242 10.37 3.23 -8.99
N GLY A 243 11.09 2.35 -8.30
CA GLY A 243 12.25 2.66 -7.49
C GLY A 243 13.51 2.07 -8.12
N ASN A 244 14.65 2.64 -7.78
CA ASN A 244 15.96 2.10 -8.12
C ASN A 244 16.14 0.74 -7.41
N LYS A 245 16.32 -0.32 -8.19
CA LYS A 245 16.46 -1.70 -7.72
C LYS A 245 17.75 -1.97 -6.92
N ASP A 246 18.76 -1.11 -7.01
CA ASP A 246 20.03 -1.26 -6.30
C ASP A 246 20.04 -0.52 -4.97
N THR A 247 19.50 0.69 -4.94
CA THR A 247 19.40 1.48 -3.71
C THR A 247 18.10 1.22 -2.93
N LEU A 248 17.15 0.50 -3.55
CA LEU A 248 15.81 0.24 -3.05
C LEU A 248 15.10 1.53 -2.65
N GLY A 249 15.21 2.57 -3.47
CA GLY A 249 14.72 3.92 -3.20
C GLY A 249 14.68 4.77 -4.48
N GLY A 250 14.81 6.09 -4.38
CA GLY A 250 14.84 6.96 -5.56
C GLY A 250 13.57 6.87 -6.41
N TRP A 251 12.42 6.86 -5.74
CA TRP A 251 11.12 6.63 -6.36
C TRP A 251 10.76 7.70 -7.39
N LYS A 252 10.14 7.24 -8.47
CA LYS A 252 9.51 8.06 -9.51
C LYS A 252 8.08 7.57 -9.73
N LYS A 253 7.15 8.51 -9.86
CA LYS A 253 5.81 8.23 -10.38
C LYS A 253 5.90 8.07 -11.89
N LEU A 254 5.32 6.99 -12.40
CA LEU A 254 5.22 6.72 -13.82
C LEU A 254 3.85 7.14 -14.32
N THR A 255 3.78 7.88 -15.42
CA THR A 255 2.51 8.34 -16.01
C THR A 255 2.52 8.06 -17.51
N LEU A 256 1.39 7.57 -18.03
CA LEU A 256 1.27 7.32 -19.47
C LEU A 256 1.43 8.63 -20.25
N LYS A 257 2.23 8.57 -21.31
CA LYS A 257 2.35 9.63 -22.30
C LYS A 257 1.80 9.13 -23.63
N ASN A 258 0.72 9.75 -24.10
CA ASN A 258 0.22 9.55 -25.45
C ASN A 258 0.97 10.51 -26.40
N ASN A 259 1.73 9.96 -27.34
CA ASN A 259 2.44 10.75 -28.33
C ASN A 259 1.50 11.07 -29.51
N SER A 260 1.65 12.25 -30.10
CA SER A 260 0.77 12.76 -31.16
C SER A 260 0.69 11.88 -32.42
N ASN A 261 1.60 10.91 -32.57
CA ASN A 261 1.64 9.94 -33.67
C ASN A 261 0.94 8.61 -33.34
N GLY A 262 0.18 8.54 -32.24
CA GLY A 262 -0.52 7.33 -31.81
C GLY A 262 0.37 6.28 -31.14
N THR A 263 1.64 6.61 -30.85
CA THR A 263 2.49 5.74 -30.02
C THR A 263 2.36 6.11 -28.54
N PHE A 264 2.63 5.14 -27.68
CA PHE A 264 2.62 5.33 -26.25
C PHE A 264 4.04 5.27 -25.69
N GLY A 265 4.27 6.03 -24.63
CA GLY A 265 5.43 5.92 -23.76
C GLY A 265 5.03 6.33 -22.34
N PHE A 266 5.98 6.75 -21.53
CA PHE A 266 5.70 7.24 -20.19
C PHE A 266 6.60 8.42 -19.82
N THR A 267 6.14 9.19 -18.83
CA THR A 267 6.95 10.18 -18.15
C THR A 267 7.28 9.71 -16.74
N GLU A 268 8.43 10.17 -16.26
CA GLU A 268 8.92 9.90 -14.92
C GLU A 268 8.90 11.21 -14.13
N THR A 269 8.17 11.23 -13.02
CA THR A 269 8.19 12.37 -12.10
C THR A 269 8.86 11.92 -10.81
N PRO A 270 10.07 12.41 -10.48
CA PRO A 270 10.74 12.06 -9.24
C PRO A 270 9.86 12.40 -8.04
N CYS A 271 9.83 11.52 -7.05
CA CYS A 271 9.25 11.83 -5.75
C CYS A 271 10.13 12.89 -5.07
N PRO A 272 9.58 14.09 -4.74
CA PRO A 272 10.36 15.16 -4.14
C PRO A 272 10.92 14.72 -2.78
N LEU A 273 12.16 15.15 -2.50
CA LEU A 273 12.86 14.90 -1.25
C LEU A 273 12.24 15.68 -0.09
#